data_AF-A0A8G1R3R7-F1
#
_entry.id   AF-A0A8G1R3R7-F1
#
_cell.length_a   1.000
_cell.length_b   1.000
_cell.length_c   1.000
_cell.angle_alpha   90.00
_cell.angle_beta   90.00
_cell.angle_gamma   90.00
#
_symmetry.space_group_name_H-M   'P 1'
#
loop_
_entity.id
_entity.type
_entity.pdbx_description
1 polymer ?
#
loop_
_entity_poly.entity_id
_entity_poly.type
_entity_poly.pdbx_seq_one_letter_code
_entity_poly.pdbx_strand_id
1 'polypeptide(L)'
;MLTLLVHLAHGHVVSFIGSTGRLKSTETVSLLPWDSEKLTLEFFRKLLFPPALRTMVFLPMAVALGCKLMVITNDEPYYAVMRGAPAIGTIWIWSIWEIPFGAAVIGALGPLAWGVWWKGYGIL
;
A
#
# COMPACT_ATOMS: atom_id res chain seq x y z
N MET A 1 18.68 -8.62 -4.17
CA MET A 1 17.26 -8.86 -3.83
C MET A 1 16.43 -7.60 -4.01
N LEU A 2 16.66 -6.52 -3.25
CA LEU A 2 15.93 -5.23 -3.39
C LEU A 2 15.96 -4.62 -4.80
N THR A 3 17.13 -4.59 -5.45
CA THR A 3 17.27 -4.07 -6.81
C THR A 3 16.44 -4.84 -7.85
N LEU A 4 16.28 -6.15 -7.65
CA LEU A 4 15.48 -7.03 -8.51
C LEU A 4 13.98 -6.74 -8.35
N LEU A 5 13.51 -6.53 -7.12
CA LEU A 5 12.13 -6.13 -6.81
C LEU A 5 11.78 -4.76 -7.42
N VAL A 6 12.68 -3.79 -7.29
CA VAL A 6 12.49 -2.44 -7.86
C VAL A 6 12.47 -2.49 -9.39
N HIS A 7 13.36 -3.26 -10.02
CA HIS A 7 13.35 -3.42 -11.47
C HIS A 7 12.17 -4.26 -11.97
N LEU A 8 11.66 -5.22 -11.20
CA LEU A 8 10.45 -5.98 -11.54
C LEU A 8 9.21 -5.08 -11.53
N ALA A 9 9.10 -4.18 -10.56
CA ALA A 9 8.02 -3.21 -10.47
C ALA A 9 8.09 -2.11 -11.55
N HIS A 10 9.31 -1.70 -11.95
CA HIS A 10 9.53 -0.56 -12.84
C HIS A 10 9.84 -0.92 -14.30
N GLY A 11 10.21 -2.17 -14.62
CA GLY A 11 11.07 -2.47 -15.77
C GLY A 11 10.46 -3.02 -17.08
N HIS A 12 9.61 -4.06 -17.12
CA HIS A 12 9.39 -4.71 -18.45
C HIS A 12 8.18 -5.64 -18.67
N VAL A 13 7.24 -5.82 -17.72
CA VAL A 13 6.14 -6.80 -17.87
C VAL A 13 4.74 -6.18 -17.66
N VAL A 14 4.54 -4.94 -18.10
CA VAL A 14 3.19 -4.31 -18.17
C VAL A 14 2.91 -3.75 -19.56
N SER A 15 3.49 -4.33 -20.62
CA SER A 15 3.20 -3.88 -22.00
C SER A 15 2.22 -4.78 -22.75
N PHE A 16 1.89 -6.00 -22.27
CA PHE A 16 1.19 -6.96 -23.14
C PHE A 16 -0.28 -7.29 -22.80
N ILE A 17 -0.88 -6.72 -21.74
CA ILE A 17 -2.25 -7.11 -21.32
C ILE A 17 -3.25 -5.96 -21.17
N GLY A 18 -2.91 -4.75 -21.62
CA GLY A 18 -3.82 -3.59 -21.57
C GLY A 18 -4.52 -3.24 -22.89
N SER A 19 -4.22 -3.92 -24.00
CA SER A 19 -4.85 -3.67 -25.30
C SER A 19 -6.13 -4.50 -25.44
N THR A 20 -7.17 -4.17 -24.69
CA THR A 20 -8.54 -4.51 -25.08
C THR A 20 -9.53 -3.56 -24.43
N GLY A 21 -10.17 -2.70 -25.24
CA GLY A 21 -11.42 -2.06 -24.84
C GLY A 21 -11.38 -0.53 -24.66
N ARG A 22 -11.28 0.18 -25.79
CA ARG A 22 -11.72 1.58 -25.93
C ARG A 22 -13.20 1.70 -25.55
N LEU A 23 -13.54 2.58 -24.60
CA LEU A 23 -14.80 3.34 -24.69
C LEU A 23 -14.52 4.81 -24.39
N LYS A 24 -14.71 5.60 -25.45
CA LYS A 24 -14.72 7.05 -25.49
C LYS A 24 -16.08 7.53 -25.01
N SER A 25 -16.13 8.33 -23.94
CA SER A 25 -17.25 9.24 -23.66
C SER A 25 -16.73 10.60 -23.18
N THR A 26 -16.64 11.49 -24.17
CA THR A 26 -17.02 12.90 -24.20
C THR A 26 -17.59 13.55 -22.91
N GLU A 27 -16.99 14.69 -22.54
CA GLU A 27 -17.52 15.89 -21.82
C GLU A 27 -18.03 15.73 -20.37
N THR A 28 -17.78 16.62 -19.41
CA THR A 28 -17.58 18.09 -19.45
C THR A 28 -16.44 18.54 -18.52
N VAL A 29 -15.64 19.50 -18.98
CA VAL A 29 -14.70 20.26 -18.15
C VAL A 29 -15.51 21.23 -17.28
N SER A 30 -15.87 20.81 -16.06
CA SER A 30 -16.37 21.73 -15.04
C SER A 30 -15.19 22.29 -14.28
N LEU A 31 -14.91 23.58 -14.49
CA LEU A 31 -13.73 24.31 -14.01
C LEU A 31 -13.66 24.52 -12.49
N LEU A 32 -14.57 23.95 -11.69
CA LEU A 32 -14.46 23.83 -10.22
C LEU A 32 -15.56 22.88 -9.69
N PRO A 33 -15.26 21.77 -8.97
CA PRO A 33 -16.31 20.91 -8.41
C PRO A 33 -16.27 20.88 -6.87
N TRP A 34 -17.11 21.71 -6.24
CA TRP A 34 -17.54 21.50 -4.85
C TRP A 34 -18.93 20.85 -4.90
N ASP A 35 -18.96 19.54 -5.13
CA ASP A 35 -20.20 18.76 -5.25
C ASP A 35 -20.15 17.63 -4.21
N SER A 36 -20.66 17.93 -3.01
CA SER A 36 -20.62 17.03 -1.85
C SER A 36 -21.46 15.77 -2.04
N GLU A 37 -22.33 15.73 -3.06
CA GLU A 37 -23.21 14.58 -3.33
C GLU A 37 -22.50 13.45 -4.11
N LYS A 38 -21.31 13.72 -4.68
CA LYS A 38 -20.45 12.68 -5.29
C LYS A 38 -19.39 12.11 -4.35
N LEU A 39 -19.32 12.59 -3.11
CA LEU A 39 -18.54 12.00 -2.00
C LEU A 39 -19.17 10.70 -1.45
N THR A 40 -19.92 9.97 -2.27
CA THR A 40 -20.51 8.70 -1.89
C THR A 40 -19.41 7.70 -1.59
N LEU A 41 -19.57 6.90 -0.53
CA LEU A 41 -18.63 5.86 -0.09
C LEU A 41 -18.16 4.93 -1.22
N GLU A 42 -18.91 4.80 -2.31
CA GLU A 42 -18.51 4.09 -3.52
C GLU A 42 -17.43 4.81 -4.34
N PHE A 43 -17.50 6.13 -4.48
CA PHE A 43 -16.42 6.93 -5.08
C PHE A 43 -15.18 6.86 -4.20
N PHE A 44 -15.34 7.02 -2.88
CA PHE A 44 -14.24 6.84 -1.94
C PHE A 44 -13.67 5.42 -2.00
N ARG A 45 -14.49 4.37 -2.05
CA ARG A 45 -14.08 2.96 -2.18
C ARG A 45 -13.40 2.68 -3.52
N LYS A 46 -13.87 3.26 -4.62
CA LYS A 46 -13.32 3.07 -5.96
C LYS A 46 -12.04 3.92 -6.17
N LEU A 47 -11.88 5.02 -5.43
CA LEU A 47 -10.68 5.84 -5.36
C LEU A 47 -9.64 5.27 -4.39
N LEU A 48 -10.06 4.67 -3.28
CA LEU A 48 -9.19 3.97 -2.32
C LEU A 48 -8.72 2.62 -2.84
N PHE A 49 -9.60 1.92 -3.54
CA PHE A 49 -9.38 0.58 -4.06
C PHE A 49 -9.73 0.53 -5.56
N PRO A 50 -9.06 1.30 -6.43
CA PRO A 50 -9.04 0.94 -7.84
C PRO A 50 -8.51 -0.50 -7.90
N PRO A 51 -9.21 -1.44 -8.56
CA PRO A 51 -8.76 -2.82 -8.71
C PRO A 51 -7.58 -2.84 -9.69
N ALA A 52 -6.44 -2.37 -9.22
CA ALA A 52 -5.18 -2.41 -9.91
C ALA A 52 -4.42 -3.63 -9.38
N LEU A 53 -3.91 -4.46 -10.28
CA LEU A 53 -3.09 -5.65 -9.95
C LEU A 53 -1.97 -5.31 -8.95
N ARG A 54 -1.38 -4.11 -9.05
CA ARG A 54 -0.41 -3.59 -8.09
C ARG A 54 -0.95 -3.58 -6.66
N THR A 55 -2.15 -3.06 -6.43
CA THR A 55 -2.74 -2.95 -5.09
C THR A 55 -2.99 -4.33 -4.49
N MET A 56 -3.38 -5.32 -5.30
CA MET A 56 -3.59 -6.70 -4.83
C MET A 56 -2.31 -7.37 -4.34
N VAL A 57 -1.14 -6.99 -4.85
CA VAL A 57 0.16 -7.57 -4.45
C VAL A 57 0.80 -6.75 -3.34
N PHE A 58 0.88 -5.43 -3.51
CA PHE A 58 1.61 -4.56 -2.59
C PHE A 58 0.86 -4.31 -1.27
N LEU A 59 -0.48 -4.36 -1.25
CA LEU A 59 -1.25 -4.19 0.00
C LEU A 59 -1.01 -5.34 1.00
N PRO A 60 -1.22 -6.64 0.65
CA PRO A 60 -0.93 -7.72 1.60
C PRO A 60 0.57 -7.77 1.95
N MET A 61 1.46 -7.43 1.00
CA MET A 61 2.89 -7.31 1.26
C MET A 61 3.19 -6.22 2.30
N ALA A 62 2.58 -5.03 2.17
CA ALA A 62 2.71 -3.94 3.13
C ALA A 62 2.20 -4.35 4.52
N VAL A 63 1.05 -5.02 4.60
CA VAL A 63 0.52 -5.51 5.89
C VAL A 63 1.46 -6.55 6.50
N ALA A 64 1.91 -7.54 5.74
CA ALA A 64 2.80 -8.59 6.24
C ALA A 64 4.15 -8.02 6.72
N LEU A 65 4.75 -7.12 5.94
CA LEU A 65 6.02 -6.48 6.31
C LEU A 65 5.86 -5.56 7.52
N GLY A 66 4.76 -4.80 7.61
CA GLY A 66 4.48 -3.97 8.78
C GLY A 66 4.30 -4.81 10.05
N CYS A 67 3.60 -5.95 9.96
CA CYS A 67 3.47 -6.88 11.08
C CYS A 67 4.81 -7.50 11.47
N LYS A 68 5.65 -7.86 10.48
CA LYS A 68 7.01 -8.35 10.76
C LYS A 68 7.87 -7.29 11.41
N LEU A 69 7.73 -6.03 11.02
CA LEU A 69 8.41 -4.91 11.67
C LEU A 69 8.00 -4.79 13.13
N MET A 70 6.69 -4.84 13.41
CA MET A 70 6.17 -4.82 14.79
C MET A 70 6.73 -5.96 15.64
N VAL A 71 6.79 -7.18 15.11
CA VAL A 71 7.36 -8.32 15.83
C VAL A 71 8.85 -8.10 16.09
N ILE A 72 9.63 -7.69 15.09
CA ILE A 72 11.07 -7.48 15.26
C ILE A 72 11.33 -6.37 16.27
N THR A 73 10.62 -5.24 16.22
CA THR A 73 10.87 -4.12 17.12
C THR A 73 10.46 -4.38 18.56
N ASN A 74 9.55 -5.34 18.82
CA ASN A 74 9.03 -5.61 20.16
C ASN A 74 9.56 -6.92 20.78
N ASP A 75 9.82 -7.96 19.97
CA ASP A 75 10.17 -9.30 20.47
C ASP A 75 11.68 -9.62 20.34
N GLU A 76 12.46 -8.87 19.54
CA GLU A 76 13.88 -9.15 19.30
C GLU A 76 14.81 -8.22 20.10
N PRO A 77 16.03 -8.69 20.48
CA PRO A 77 17.02 -7.85 21.14
C PRO A 77 17.55 -6.76 20.21
N TYR A 78 18.01 -5.65 20.78
CA TYR A 78 18.44 -4.44 20.06
C TYR A 78 19.30 -4.68 18.80
N TYR A 79 20.31 -5.54 18.88
CA TYR A 79 21.18 -5.83 17.73
C TYR A 79 20.46 -6.55 16.59
N ALA A 80 19.50 -7.42 16.90
CA ALA A 80 18.67 -8.07 15.88
C ALA A 80 17.72 -7.08 15.21
N VAL A 81 17.18 -6.12 15.98
CA VAL A 81 16.40 -5.00 15.44
C VAL A 81 17.23 -4.18 14.46
N MET A 82 18.44 -3.76 14.86
CA MET A 82 19.33 -2.95 14.02
C MET A 82 19.72 -3.65 12.71
N ARG A 83 19.86 -4.98 12.74
CA ARG A 83 20.22 -5.75 11.55
C ARG A 83 19.02 -6.02 10.64
N GLY A 84 17.83 -6.23 11.19
CA GLY A 84 16.65 -6.69 10.45
C GLY A 84 15.70 -5.56 10.02
N ALA A 85 15.39 -4.65 10.93
CA ALA A 85 14.36 -3.64 10.73
C ALA A 85 14.65 -2.68 9.55
N PRO A 86 15.88 -2.19 9.31
CA PRO A 86 16.13 -1.21 8.23
C PRO A 86 15.79 -1.74 6.84
N ALA A 87 16.15 -2.98 6.53
CA ALA A 87 15.88 -3.58 5.24
C ALA A 87 14.38 -3.87 5.03
N ILE A 88 13.72 -4.42 6.05
CA ILE A 88 12.28 -4.73 6.01
C ILE A 88 11.47 -3.43 5.95
N GLY A 89 11.83 -2.44 6.75
CA GLY A 89 11.19 -1.12 6.77
C GLY A 89 11.29 -0.41 5.43
N THR A 90 12.43 -0.53 4.73
CA THR A 90 12.61 0.02 3.38
C THR A 90 11.62 -0.59 2.38
N ILE A 91 11.49 -1.92 2.36
CA ILE A 91 10.56 -2.60 1.45
C ILE A 91 9.11 -2.30 1.83
N TRP A 92 8.82 -2.16 3.13
CA TRP A 92 7.50 -1.80 3.63
C TRP A 92 7.08 -0.40 3.16
N ILE A 93 7.92 0.61 3.36
CA ILE A 93 7.67 1.98 2.88
C ILE A 93 7.51 2.00 1.36
N TRP A 94 8.37 1.28 0.64
CA TRP A 94 8.27 1.16 -0.81
C TRP A 94 6.94 0.53 -1.24
N SER A 95 6.47 -0.50 -0.54
CA SER A 95 5.17 -1.13 -0.80
C SER A 95 4.00 -0.17 -0.53
N ILE A 96 4.09 0.67 0.50
CA ILE A 96 3.11 1.72 0.81
C ILE A 96 3.08 2.78 -0.28
N TRP A 97 4.24 3.14 -0.83
CA TRP A 97 4.34 4.17 -1.87
C TRP A 97 3.72 3.74 -3.20
N GLU A 98 3.72 2.44 -3.50
CA GLU A 98 3.22 1.87 -4.76
C GLU A 98 1.69 1.69 -4.82
N ILE A 99 0.99 1.86 -3.69
CA ILE A 99 -0.47 1.67 -3.56
C ILE A 99 -1.21 3.00 -3.38
N PRO A 100 -2.51 3.08 -3.78
CA PRO A 100 -3.31 4.29 -3.60
C PRO A 100 -3.45 4.67 -2.12
N PHE A 101 -3.64 5.96 -1.85
CA PHE A 101 -3.55 6.56 -0.52
C PHE A 101 -4.29 5.79 0.57
N GLY A 102 -5.58 5.46 0.41
CA GLY A 102 -6.25 4.79 1.53
C GLY A 102 -6.01 3.27 1.60
N ALA A 103 -5.53 2.62 0.54
CA ALA A 103 -4.92 1.30 0.70
C ALA A 103 -3.61 1.41 1.50
N ALA A 104 -2.81 2.46 1.26
CA ALA A 104 -1.62 2.78 2.07
C ALA A 104 -1.97 3.02 3.54
N VAL A 105 -3.04 3.76 3.83
CA VAL A 105 -3.54 3.94 5.20
C VAL A 105 -3.83 2.60 5.87
N ILE A 106 -4.46 1.65 5.17
CA ILE A 106 -4.72 0.30 5.70
C ILE A 106 -3.43 -0.49 5.86
N GLY A 107 -2.51 -0.40 4.90
CA GLY A 107 -1.20 -1.04 4.96
C GLY A 107 -0.32 -0.56 6.13
N ALA A 108 -0.54 0.67 6.60
CA ALA A 108 0.16 1.25 7.75
C ALA A 108 -0.58 1.05 9.07
N LEU A 109 -1.87 1.39 9.12
CA LEU A 109 -2.68 1.31 10.34
C LEU A 109 -3.06 -0.12 10.70
N GLY A 110 -3.21 -1.02 9.72
CA GLY A 110 -3.56 -2.42 9.96
C GLY A 110 -2.54 -3.13 10.86
N PRO A 111 -1.24 -3.14 10.50
CA PRO A 111 -0.19 -3.68 11.36
C PRO A 111 -0.09 -3.04 12.74
N LEU A 112 -0.32 -1.71 12.81
CA LEU A 112 -0.33 -0.98 14.08
C LEU A 112 -1.47 -1.43 14.98
N ALA A 113 -2.70 -1.43 14.47
CA ALA A 113 -3.88 -1.89 15.19
C ALA A 113 -3.74 -3.34 15.63
N TRP A 114 -3.22 -4.22 14.76
CA TRP A 114 -2.92 -5.61 15.09
C TRP A 114 -1.90 -5.73 16.24
N GLY A 115 -0.77 -5.02 16.13
CA GLY A 115 0.30 -5.03 17.13
C GLY A 115 -0.17 -4.54 18.51
N VAL A 116 -0.93 -3.46 18.53
CA VAL A 116 -1.39 -2.83 19.78
C VAL A 116 -2.55 -3.61 20.40
N TRP A 117 -3.57 -3.94 19.61
CA TRP A 117 -4.82 -4.49 20.14
C TRP A 117 -4.76 -6.00 20.38
N TRP A 118 -4.03 -6.75 19.54
CA TRP A 118 -3.98 -8.21 19.61
C TRP A 118 -2.72 -8.74 20.27
N LYS A 119 -1.58 -8.09 20.01
CA LYS A 119 -0.28 -8.48 20.57
C LYS A 119 0.07 -7.73 21.85
N GLY A 120 -0.62 -6.63 22.16
CA GLY A 120 -0.37 -5.82 23.35
C GLY A 120 0.94 -5.05 23.31
N TYR A 121 1.50 -4.79 22.11
CA TYR A 121 2.73 -4.03 21.97
C TYR A 121 2.54 -2.58 22.42
N GLY A 122 3.52 -2.07 23.17
CA GLY A 122 3.52 -0.70 23.66
C GLY A 122 3.82 0.30 22.55
N ILE A 123 3.10 1.41 22.56
CA ILE A 123 3.46 2.61 21.80
C ILE A 123 4.26 3.47 22.77
N LEU A 124 5.59 3.49 22.63
CA LEU A 124 6.48 4.32 23.44
C LEU A 124 6.93 5.56 22.68
#